data_AF-A0A2V8N4G6-F1
#
_entry.id   AF-A0A2V8N4G6-F1
#
_cell.length_a   1.000
_cell.length_b   1.000
_cell.length_c   1.000
_cell.angle_alpha   90.00
_cell.angle_beta   90.00
_cell.angle_gamma   90.00
#
_symmetry.space_group_name_H-M   'P 1'
#
loop_
_entity.id
_entity.type
_entity.pdbx_description
1 polymer ?
#
loop_
_entity_poly.entity_id
_entity_poly.type
_entity_poly.pdbx_seq_one_letter_code
_entity_poly.pdbx_strand_id
1 'polypeptide(L)'
;MTAKKVAFSFVLLLVSAVFGAAQQPTSSPARPTPPPTPHTNLKVGDAAPNFTLPSTIVQDGKRMRYQLSDFKGKKNVVLAFYVFAFTGG
;
A
#
# COMPACT_ATOMS: atom_id res chain seq x y z
N MET A 1 -78.50 29.20 5.01
CA MET A 1 -77.90 30.28 4.20
C MET A 1 -76.39 30.13 4.26
N THR A 2 -75.72 29.56 3.26
CA THR A 2 -75.25 30.20 2.01
C THR A 2 -73.74 30.50 2.08
N ALA A 3 -72.97 29.53 1.58
CA ALA A 3 -71.88 29.62 0.58
C ALA A 3 -70.58 30.44 0.81
N LYS A 4 -69.51 29.88 0.20
CA LYS A 4 -68.22 30.46 -0.25
C LYS A 4 -67.17 30.63 0.87
N LYS A 5 -65.93 30.12 0.73
CA LYS A 5 -64.97 30.59 -0.29
C LYS A 5 -63.91 29.51 -0.59
N VAL A 6 -63.82 29.19 -1.89
CA VAL A 6 -62.80 28.39 -2.58
C VAL A 6 -61.48 29.19 -2.66
N ALA A 7 -60.92 29.58 -1.52
CA ALA A 7 -59.74 30.47 -1.48
C ALA A 7 -58.62 29.99 -0.56
N PHE A 8 -58.73 28.78 0.01
CA PHE A 8 -57.71 28.25 0.92
C PHE A 8 -56.88 27.08 0.36
N SER A 9 -57.26 26.55 -0.82
CA SER A 9 -56.61 25.38 -1.43
C SER A 9 -55.48 25.72 -2.41
N PHE A 10 -55.18 27.00 -2.65
CA PHE A 10 -54.13 27.43 -3.58
C PHE A 10 -52.87 27.99 -2.89
N VAL A 11 -52.93 28.29 -1.59
CA VAL A 11 -51.76 28.69 -0.80
C VAL A 11 -51.04 27.47 -0.20
N LEU A 12 -51.76 26.35 0.01
CA LEU A 12 -51.18 25.11 0.52
C LEU A 12 -50.42 24.30 -0.56
N LEU A 13 -50.62 24.58 -1.85
CA LEU A 13 -50.00 23.86 -2.97
C LEU A 13 -48.75 24.58 -3.54
N LEU A 14 -48.36 25.72 -2.97
CA LEU A 14 -47.12 26.42 -3.33
C LEU A 14 -45.97 26.18 -2.32
N VAL A 15 -46.25 25.52 -1.19
CA VAL A 15 -45.23 25.10 -0.19
C VAL A 15 -44.74 23.67 -0.45
N SER A 16 -45.02 23.10 -1.62
CA SER A 16 -44.55 21.75 -1.99
C SER A 16 -43.33 21.75 -2.92
N ALA A 17 -42.84 22.91 -3.37
CA ALA A 17 -41.87 23.01 -4.46
C ALA A 17 -40.41 23.30 -4.05
N VAL A 18 -40.08 23.38 -2.75
CA VAL A 18 -38.72 23.80 -2.29
C VAL A 18 -37.98 22.74 -1.46
N PHE A 19 -38.53 21.53 -1.30
CA PHE A 19 -37.82 20.43 -0.61
C PHE A 19 -37.17 19.41 -1.56
N GLY A 20 -36.99 19.76 -2.85
CA GLY A 20 -36.56 18.84 -3.89
C GLY A 20 -35.13 18.99 -4.41
N ALA A 21 -34.28 19.85 -3.84
CA ALA A 21 -32.97 20.12 -4.43
C ALA A 21 -31.89 20.57 -3.42
N ALA A 22 -31.54 19.75 -2.42
CA ALA A 22 -30.32 19.99 -1.62
C ALA A 22 -29.82 18.76 -0.85
N GLN A 23 -29.72 17.60 -1.48
CA GLN A 23 -28.78 16.57 -1.01
C GLN A 23 -27.96 16.10 -2.22
N GLN A 24 -27.04 16.97 -2.63
CA GLN A 24 -25.90 16.59 -3.46
C GLN A 24 -25.16 15.47 -2.71
N PRO A 25 -24.94 14.28 -3.30
CA PRO A 25 -24.08 13.28 -2.67
C PRO A 25 -22.68 13.89 -2.52
N THR A 26 -22.25 14.14 -1.30
CA THR A 26 -20.88 14.55 -1.00
C THR A 26 -19.95 13.43 -1.44
N SER A 27 -19.12 13.67 -2.46
CA SER A 27 -18.07 12.75 -2.87
C SER A 27 -17.17 12.47 -1.67
N SER A 28 -17.06 11.20 -1.28
CA SER A 28 -16.13 10.77 -0.23
C SER A 28 -14.71 11.24 -0.58
N PRO A 29 -13.92 11.81 0.36
CA PRO A 29 -12.55 12.18 0.10
C PRO A 29 -11.76 10.98 -0.44
N ALA A 30 -11.06 11.17 -1.56
CA ALA A 30 -10.20 10.14 -2.14
C ALA A 30 -9.10 9.77 -1.13
N ARG A 31 -9.06 8.51 -0.69
CA ARG A 31 -7.99 8.00 0.17
C ARG A 31 -6.68 8.01 -0.64
N PRO A 32 -5.58 8.58 -0.12
CA PRO A 32 -4.28 8.47 -0.77
C PRO A 32 -3.93 7.01 -1.02
N THR A 33 -3.62 6.67 -2.27
CA THR A 33 -3.18 5.32 -2.63
C THR A 33 -1.85 5.05 -1.93
N PRO A 34 -1.71 3.95 -1.17
CA PRO A 34 -0.43 3.57 -0.58
C PRO A 34 0.64 3.44 -1.68
N PRO A 35 1.89 3.83 -1.41
CA PRO A 35 2.98 3.60 -2.35
C PRO A 35 3.10 2.10 -2.66
N PRO A 36 3.42 1.73 -3.91
CA PRO A 36 3.54 0.34 -4.31
C PRO A 36 4.57 -0.39 -3.43
N THR A 37 4.20 -1.58 -2.97
CA THR A 37 5.08 -2.43 -2.18
C THR A 37 6.30 -2.86 -3.00
N PRO A 38 7.52 -2.82 -2.43
CA PRO A 38 8.69 -3.37 -3.11
C PRO A 38 8.51 -4.88 -3.33
N HIS A 39 8.59 -5.31 -4.59
CA HIS A 39 8.57 -6.73 -4.95
C HIS A 39 9.94 -7.15 -5.47
N THR A 40 10.38 -8.34 -5.09
CA THR A 40 11.58 -8.97 -5.65
C THR A 40 11.19 -9.69 -6.96
N ASN A 41 12.11 -9.73 -7.92
CA ASN A 41 11.92 -10.48 -9.18
C ASN A 41 12.72 -11.80 -9.17
N LEU A 42 12.81 -12.46 -8.01
CA LEU A 42 13.50 -13.75 -7.90
C LEU A 42 12.53 -14.89 -8.22
N LYS A 43 12.96 -15.82 -9.08
CA LYS A 43 12.21 -17.04 -9.41
C LYS A 43 13.09 -18.26 -9.22
N VAL A 44 12.47 -19.40 -8.91
CA VAL A 44 13.17 -20.68 -8.81
C VAL A 44 13.70 -21.10 -10.17
N GLY A 45 14.95 -21.54 -10.22
CA GLY A 45 15.63 -21.93 -11.47
C GLY A 45 16.41 -20.79 -12.12
N ASP A 46 16.05 -19.54 -11.86
CA ASP A 46 16.82 -18.40 -12.35
C ASP A 46 18.19 -18.32 -11.67
N ALA A 47 19.17 -17.81 -12.40
CA ALA A 47 20.49 -17.57 -11.84
C ALA A 47 20.40 -16.51 -10.73
N ALA A 48 20.88 -16.85 -9.53
CA ALA A 48 20.93 -15.91 -8.42
C ALA A 48 21.79 -14.68 -8.77
N PRO A 49 21.34 -13.45 -8.50
CA PRO A 49 22.10 -12.24 -8.79
C PRO A 49 23.45 -12.24 -8.04
N ASN A 50 24.53 -11.85 -8.72
CA ASN A 50 25.83 -11.76 -8.07
C ASN A 50 25.87 -10.54 -7.14
N PHE A 51 26.38 -10.73 -5.93
CA PHE A 51 26.52 -9.67 -4.93
C PHE A 51 27.81 -9.88 -4.13
N THR A 52 28.30 -8.80 -3.50
CA THR A 52 29.47 -8.83 -2.62
C THR A 52 29.08 -8.33 -1.24
N LEU A 53 29.32 -9.13 -0.20
CA LEU A 53 29.01 -8.77 1.19
C LEU A 53 30.29 -8.57 2.01
N PRO A 54 30.36 -7.54 2.87
CA PRO A 54 31.38 -7.46 3.89
C PRO A 54 31.14 -8.53 4.97
N SER A 55 32.22 -9.17 5.42
CA SER A 55 32.21 -10.10 6.53
C SER A 55 32.60 -9.41 7.84
N THR A 56 32.16 -9.98 8.96
CA THR A 56 32.69 -9.66 10.28
C THR A 56 34.07 -10.28 10.52
N ILE A 57 34.48 -11.24 9.69
CA ILE A 57 35.79 -11.89 9.75
C ILE A 57 36.87 -10.90 9.30
N VAL A 58 37.88 -10.72 10.15
CA VAL A 58 39.10 -9.97 9.85
C VAL A 58 40.25 -10.96 9.73
N GLN A 59 40.99 -10.88 8.63
CA GLN A 59 42.23 -11.64 8.46
C GLN A 59 43.30 -10.69 7.89
N ASP A 60 44.52 -10.81 8.42
CA ASP A 60 45.66 -9.95 8.07
C ASP A 60 45.36 -8.45 8.20
N GLY A 61 44.58 -8.08 9.23
CA GLY A 61 44.15 -6.71 9.49
C GLY A 61 43.11 -6.15 8.52
N LYS A 62 42.56 -6.97 7.60
CA LYS A 62 41.57 -6.55 6.60
C LYS A 62 40.25 -7.26 6.80
N ARG A 63 39.14 -6.51 6.67
CA ARG A 63 37.78 -7.10 6.67
C ARG A 63 37.58 -7.88 5.38
N MET A 64 37.26 -9.15 5.53
CA MET A 64 37.02 -10.01 4.38
C MET A 64 35.74 -9.62 3.67
N ARG A 65 35.70 -9.83 2.36
CA ARG A 65 34.49 -9.72 1.55
C ARG A 65 34.27 -11.03 0.82
N TYR A 66 33.01 -11.42 0.69
CA TYR A 66 32.62 -12.62 -0.03
C TYR A 66 31.74 -12.23 -1.20
N GLN A 67 32.04 -12.75 -2.38
CA GLN A 67 31.18 -12.62 -3.55
C GLN A 67 30.44 -13.94 -3.80
N LEU A 68 29.17 -13.88 -4.20
CA LEU A 68 28.38 -15.08 -4.43
C LEU A 68 29.05 -16.03 -5.45
N SER A 69 29.65 -15.47 -6.50
CA SER A 69 30.37 -16.24 -7.52
C SER A 69 31.56 -17.04 -6.98
N ASP A 70 32.15 -16.67 -5.85
CA ASP A 70 33.29 -17.39 -5.26
C ASP A 70 32.93 -18.82 -4.87
N PHE A 71 31.65 -19.09 -4.63
CA PHE A 71 31.11 -20.39 -4.21
C PHE A 71 30.46 -21.18 -5.35
N LYS A 72 30.29 -20.59 -6.54
CA LYS A 72 29.60 -21.21 -7.67
C LYS A 72 30.28 -22.53 -8.07
N GLY A 73 29.51 -23.61 -8.12
CA GLY A 73 29.99 -24.95 -8.47
C GLY A 73 30.83 -25.65 -7.39
N LYS A 74 31.07 -25.00 -6.24
CA LYS A 74 31.89 -25.57 -5.16
C LYS A 74 31.05 -26.15 -4.02
N LYS A 75 29.91 -25.53 -3.72
CA LYS A 75 29.00 -25.93 -2.64
C LYS A 75 27.62 -25.28 -2.81
N ASN A 76 26.64 -25.84 -2.11
CA ASN A 76 25.33 -25.21 -1.95
C ASN A 76 25.46 -24.00 -1.00
N VAL A 77 24.71 -22.93 -1.29
CA VAL A 77 24.74 -21.67 -0.53
C VAL A 77 23.32 -21.33 -0.10
N VAL A 78 23.16 -20.99 1.19
CA VAL A 78 21.91 -20.47 1.75
C VAL A 78 22.14 -19.02 2.18
N LEU A 79 21.29 -18.11 1.73
CA LEU A 79 21.31 -16.70 2.11
C LEU A 79 20.08 -16.40 2.98
N ALA A 80 20.32 -15.85 4.17
CA ALA A 80 19.27 -15.44 5.10
C ALA A 80 19.44 -13.95 5.45
N PHE A 81 18.32 -13.25 5.58
CA PHE A 81 18.25 -11.86 6.02
C PHE A 81 17.62 -11.82 7.40
N TYR A 82 18.29 -11.16 8.35
CA TYR A 82 17.79 -10.94 9.70
C TYR A 82 17.55 -9.44 9.89
N VAL A 83 16.51 -9.08 10.65
CA VAL A 83 16.09 -7.67 10.78
C VAL A 83 17.13 -6.88 11.58
N PHE A 84 17.51 -7.37 12.76
CA PHE A 84 18.52 -6.76 13.63
C PHE A 84 19.32 -7.79 14.41
N ALA A 85 20.55 -7.42 14.78
CA ALA A 85 21.37 -8.22 15.69
C ALA A 85 20.72 -8.31 17.09
N PHE A 86 20.93 -9.42 17.79
CA PHE A 86 20.43 -9.68 19.14
C PHE A 86 18.90 -9.62 19.30
N THR A 87 18.16 -10.01 18.26
CA THR A 87 16.70 -10.16 18.30
C THR A 87 16.27 -11.63 18.28
N GLY A 88 15.07 -11.93 18.79
CA GLY A 88 14.45 -13.23 18.61
C GLY A 88 14.07 -13.43 17.14
N GLY A 89 14.39 -14.62 16.61
CA GLY A 89 14.06 -15.04 15.24
C GLY A 89 12.74 -15.77 15.14
#